data_AF-A0A6P6JX66-F1
#
_entry.id   AF-A0A6P6JX66-F1
#
_cell.length_a   1.000
_cell.length_b   1.000
_cell.length_c   1.000
_cell.angle_alpha   90.00
_cell.angle_beta   90.00
_cell.angle_gamma   90.00
#
_symmetry.space_group_name_H-M   'P 1'
#
loop_
_entity.id
_entity.type
_entity.pdbx_description
1 polymer ?
#
loop_
_entity_poly.entity_id
_entity_poly.type
_entity_poly.pdbx_seq_one_letter_code
_entity_poly.pdbx_strand_id
1 'polypeptide(L)'
;MADTTYKPDSNKIRHLHRRKLWEEKRKLLQAIKLYNEQVPDEERIAEEKVVRGLSVGAGDSGADSLIWPWEVHSSESSNILTKKKIFDAYMSKVWLEEERIIVMREMRQHCTELRKLAGNIRTMTSEMSSGRNSGSISEEGHRGLLCLLQKRLADVEEEFQVICSSYSQALGPNAASLLEDGPEEIPEDHEELYYESSDDSEFEEMEISGS
;
A
#
# COMPACT_ATOMS: atom_id res chain seq x y z
N MET A 1 -5.88 -1.70 36.03
CA MET A 1 -4.79 -2.65 35.71
C MET A 1 -5.09 -3.16 34.31
N ALA A 2 -4.31 -2.75 33.32
CA ALA A 2 -4.47 -3.22 31.95
C ALA A 2 -3.69 -4.54 31.80
N ASP A 3 -4.40 -5.61 31.48
CA ASP A 3 -3.81 -6.92 31.22
C ASP A 3 -3.25 -6.90 29.78
N THR A 4 -1.93 -6.70 29.66
CA THR A 4 -1.23 -6.79 28.38
C THR A 4 -1.04 -8.26 28.05
N THR A 5 -2.03 -8.87 27.40
CA THR A 5 -1.91 -10.22 26.85
C THR A 5 -0.81 -10.23 25.79
N TYR A 6 0.29 -10.92 26.12
CA TYR A 6 1.42 -11.14 25.23
C TYR A 6 0.94 -11.96 24.02
N LYS A 7 0.63 -11.28 22.91
CA LYS A 7 0.39 -11.94 21.62
C LYS A 7 1.72 -12.57 21.18
N PRO A 8 1.83 -13.90 21.10
CA PRO A 8 3.08 -14.50 20.69
C PRO A 8 3.34 -14.14 19.24
N ASP A 9 4.53 -13.61 18.96
CA ASP A 9 4.99 -13.28 17.61
C ASP A 9 4.68 -14.44 16.65
N SER A 10 3.91 -14.16 15.60
CA SER A 10 3.47 -15.13 14.60
C SER A 10 4.65 -15.93 14.02
N ASN A 11 5.83 -15.32 13.90
CA ASN A 11 7.04 -16.01 13.49
C ASN A 11 7.47 -17.06 14.51
N LYS A 12 7.42 -16.75 15.81
CA LYS A 12 7.75 -17.70 16.89
C LYS A 12 6.81 -18.89 16.90
N ILE A 13 5.50 -18.67 16.74
CA ILE A 13 4.51 -19.76 16.65
C ILE A 13 4.81 -20.66 15.44
N ARG A 14 5.04 -20.06 14.27
CA ARG A 14 5.42 -20.82 13.05
C ARG A 14 6.70 -21.62 13.23
N HIS A 15 7.72 -21.06 13.89
CA HIS A 15 8.96 -21.77 14.19
C HIS A 15 8.73 -22.94 15.15
N LEU A 16 7.89 -22.77 16.16
CA LEU A 16 7.52 -23.84 17.10
C LEU A 16 6.81 -25.00 16.39
N HIS A 17 5.82 -24.72 15.55
CA HIS A 17 5.14 -25.76 14.76
C HIS A 17 6.10 -26.49 13.82
N ARG A 18 6.96 -25.75 13.10
CA ARG A 18 7.97 -26.36 12.23
C ARG A 18 8.89 -27.28 13.03
N ARG A 19 9.39 -26.82 14.18
CA ARG A 19 10.25 -27.61 15.05
C ARG A 19 9.56 -28.88 15.55
N LYS A 20 8.31 -28.77 16.02
CA LYS A 20 7.52 -29.92 16.48
C LYS A 20 7.28 -30.93 15.35
N LEU A 21 6.97 -30.46 14.15
CA LEU A 21 6.83 -31.32 12.97
C LEU A 21 8.12 -32.06 12.62
N TRP A 22 9.27 -31.38 12.69
CA TRP A 22 10.59 -32.00 12.49
C TRP A 22 10.90 -33.08 13.53
N GLU A 23 10.56 -32.85 14.79
CA GLU A 23 10.75 -33.80 15.87
C GLU A 23 9.89 -35.05 15.67
N GLU A 24 8.61 -34.89 15.37
CA GLU A 24 7.70 -36.02 15.11
C GLU A 24 8.11 -36.80 13.86
N LYS A 25 8.51 -36.13 12.77
CA LYS A 25 9.05 -36.79 11.58
C LYS A 25 10.30 -37.62 11.92
N ARG A 26 11.20 -37.10 12.75
CA ARG A 26 12.41 -37.83 13.18
C ARG A 26 12.06 -39.06 14.00
N LYS A 27 11.14 -38.94 14.97
CA LYS A 27 10.68 -40.07 15.79
C LYS A 27 10.05 -41.17 14.93
N LEU A 28 9.20 -40.79 13.98
CA LEU A 28 8.56 -41.72 13.06
C LEU A 28 9.59 -42.49 12.22
N LEU A 29 10.60 -41.81 11.65
CA LEU A 29 11.64 -42.48 10.86
C LEU A 29 12.50 -43.40 11.73
N GLN A 30 12.79 -43.03 12.97
CA GLN A 30 13.48 -43.91 13.92
C GLN A 30 12.64 -45.16 14.27
N ALA A 31 11.34 -44.99 14.51
CA ALA A 31 10.43 -46.09 14.78
C ALA A 31 10.32 -47.05 13.57
N ILE A 32 10.28 -46.51 12.35
CA ILE A 32 10.28 -47.30 11.10
C ILE A 32 11.57 -48.12 10.98
N LYS A 33 12.73 -47.54 11.30
CA LYS A 33 14.02 -48.27 11.28
C LYS A 33 14.01 -49.43 12.27
N LEU A 34 13.60 -49.18 13.51
CA LEU A 34 13.51 -50.21 14.55
C LEU A 34 12.52 -51.32 14.16
N TYR A 35 11.39 -50.97 13.55
CA TYR A 35 10.42 -51.95 13.06
C TYR A 35 10.99 -52.81 11.93
N ASN A 36 11.64 -52.18 10.94
CA ASN A 36 12.22 -52.89 9.79
C ASN A 36 13.36 -53.84 10.18
N GLU A 37 14.05 -53.60 11.29
CA GLU A 37 15.07 -54.50 11.84
C GLU A 37 14.48 -55.79 12.43
N GLN A 38 13.20 -55.78 12.83
CA GLN A 38 12.52 -56.88 13.52
C GLN A 38 11.69 -57.78 12.61
N VAL A 39 11.57 -57.42 11.33
CA VAL A 39 10.58 -57.97 10.40
C VAL A 39 11.26 -58.44 9.11
N PRO A 40 10.79 -59.53 8.46
CA PRO A 40 11.30 -59.98 7.16
C PRO A 40 11.22 -58.90 6.08
N ASP A 41 12.06 -59.00 5.06
CA ASP A 41 12.20 -57.98 4.01
C ASP A 41 10.88 -57.68 3.28
N GLU A 42 9.98 -58.66 3.18
CA GLU A 42 8.67 -58.55 2.51
C GLU A 42 7.68 -57.62 3.22
N GLU A 43 7.83 -57.44 4.53
CA GLU A 43 6.93 -56.65 5.38
C GLU A 43 7.56 -55.28 5.79
N ARG A 44 8.76 -54.97 5.29
CA ARG A 44 9.44 -53.72 5.60
C ARG A 44 8.72 -52.49 5.03
N ILE A 45 8.68 -51.45 5.85
CA ILE A 45 8.18 -50.13 5.47
C ILE A 45 9.27 -49.41 4.67
N ALA A 46 8.96 -49.03 3.43
CA ALA A 46 9.86 -48.24 2.60
C ALA A 46 9.96 -46.79 3.11
N GLU A 47 11.06 -46.46 3.80
CA GLU A 47 11.33 -45.13 4.38
C GLU A 47 11.19 -44.02 3.33
N GLU A 48 11.68 -44.23 2.10
CA GLU A 48 11.60 -43.26 1.00
C GLU A 48 10.16 -42.91 0.60
N LYS A 49 9.24 -43.89 0.61
CA LYS A 49 7.82 -43.64 0.29
C LYS A 49 7.15 -42.82 1.39
N VAL A 50 7.48 -43.11 2.65
CA VAL A 50 6.96 -42.37 3.81
C VAL A 50 7.48 -40.93 3.80
N VAL A 51 8.79 -40.73 3.56
CA VAL A 51 9.38 -39.38 3.45
C VAL A 51 8.75 -38.58 2.32
N ARG A 52 8.48 -39.23 1.18
CA ARG A 52 7.82 -38.62 0.02
C ARG A 52 6.38 -38.21 0.34
N GLY A 53 5.59 -39.10 0.94
CA GLY A 53 4.20 -38.79 1.33
C GLY A 53 4.07 -37.72 2.43
N LEU A 54 5.08 -37.61 3.31
CA LEU A 54 5.14 -36.56 4.34
C LEU A 54 5.73 -35.23 3.84
N SER A 55 6.29 -35.22 2.64
CA SER A 55 6.68 -33.97 2.00
C SER A 55 5.43 -33.34 1.40
N VAL A 56 5.11 -32.11 1.84
CA VAL A 56 4.06 -31.31 1.21
C VAL A 56 4.43 -31.16 -0.28
N GLY A 57 3.67 -31.80 -1.16
CA GLY A 57 3.88 -31.75 -2.61
C GLY A 57 3.88 -33.09 -3.36
N ALA A 58 3.76 -34.25 -2.71
CA ALA A 58 3.75 -35.54 -3.43
C ALA A 58 2.34 -36.10 -3.65
N GLY A 59 1.58 -35.45 -4.53
CA GLY A 59 0.59 -36.17 -5.33
C GLY A 59 1.34 -36.98 -6.41
N ASP A 60 0.81 -38.14 -6.79
CA ASP A 60 1.42 -39.12 -7.73
C ASP A 60 1.49 -38.64 -9.20
N SER A 61 1.48 -37.31 -9.42
CA SER A 61 1.69 -36.69 -10.71
C SER A 61 2.99 -35.89 -10.61
N GLY A 62 4.04 -36.40 -11.23
CA GLY A 62 5.41 -35.85 -11.22
C GLY A 62 5.56 -34.51 -11.92
N ALA A 63 4.81 -33.50 -11.49
CA ALA A 63 5.17 -32.11 -11.65
C ALA A 63 5.52 -31.61 -10.25
N ASP A 64 6.78 -31.20 -10.07
CA ASP A 64 7.19 -30.35 -8.96
C ASP A 64 6.23 -29.16 -8.94
N SER A 65 5.23 -29.25 -8.09
CA SER A 65 4.30 -28.18 -7.83
C SER A 65 5.08 -27.18 -6.98
N LEU A 66 5.83 -26.30 -7.66
CA LEU A 66 6.36 -25.02 -7.18
C LEU A 66 5.23 -24.06 -6.73
N ILE A 67 4.09 -24.61 -6.35
CA ILE A 67 2.89 -23.91 -5.92
C ILE A 67 3.11 -23.61 -4.45
N TRP A 68 3.38 -22.34 -4.19
CA TRP A 68 3.51 -21.85 -2.83
C TRP A 68 2.22 -22.15 -2.04
N PRO A 69 2.28 -22.24 -0.70
CA PRO A 69 1.08 -22.50 0.11
C PRO A 69 -0.09 -21.51 -0.14
N TRP A 70 0.19 -20.28 -0.59
CA TRP A 70 -0.82 -19.29 -0.99
C TRP A 70 -1.29 -19.42 -2.44
N GLU A 71 -0.78 -20.39 -3.19
CA GLU A 71 -1.21 -20.78 -4.52
C GLU A 71 -1.98 -22.12 -4.48
N VAL A 72 -2.13 -22.74 -3.30
CA VAL A 72 -2.92 -23.95 -3.11
C VAL A 72 -4.40 -23.63 -3.32
N HIS A 73 -4.96 -24.19 -4.39
CA HIS A 73 -6.39 -24.13 -4.69
C HIS A 73 -7.14 -25.16 -3.83
N SER A 74 -7.50 -24.79 -2.60
CA SER A 74 -8.48 -25.57 -1.84
C SER A 74 -9.82 -25.55 -2.58
N SER A 75 -10.34 -26.71 -2.97
CA SER A 75 -11.64 -26.82 -3.67
C SER A 75 -12.84 -26.44 -2.80
N GLU A 76 -12.67 -26.40 -1.47
CA GLU A 76 -13.76 -26.19 -0.50
C GLU A 76 -13.67 -24.85 0.26
N SER A 77 -12.51 -24.19 0.29
CA SER A 77 -12.35 -22.88 0.93
C SER A 77 -12.02 -21.83 -0.14
N SER A 78 -12.90 -20.84 -0.30
CA SER A 78 -12.78 -19.66 -1.18
C SER A 78 -11.38 -19.45 -1.74
N ASN A 79 -11.18 -19.81 -3.01
CA ASN A 79 -9.89 -19.81 -3.71
C ASN A 79 -9.10 -18.54 -3.35
N ILE A 80 -7.92 -18.71 -2.73
CA ILE A 80 -7.02 -17.63 -2.31
C ILE A 80 -6.70 -16.62 -3.42
N LEU A 81 -6.71 -17.06 -4.69
CA LEU A 81 -6.61 -16.17 -5.85
C LEU A 81 -7.81 -15.22 -5.96
N THR A 82 -9.02 -15.68 -5.66
CA THR A 82 -10.21 -14.84 -5.62
C THR A 82 -10.10 -13.80 -4.50
N LYS A 83 -9.64 -14.21 -3.30
CA LYS A 83 -9.39 -13.27 -2.20
C LYS A 83 -8.32 -12.24 -2.58
N LYS A 84 -7.22 -12.67 -3.21
CA LYS A 84 -6.17 -11.78 -3.71
C LYS A 84 -6.69 -10.82 -4.76
N LYS A 85 -7.46 -11.28 -5.75
CA LYS A 85 -8.05 -10.41 -6.78
C LYS A 85 -8.95 -9.33 -6.19
N ILE A 86 -9.79 -9.69 -5.21
CA ILE A 86 -10.66 -8.74 -4.51
C ILE A 86 -9.81 -7.74 -3.71
N PHE A 87 -8.81 -8.21 -2.98
CA PHE A 87 -7.92 -7.36 -2.21
C PHE A 87 -7.10 -6.41 -3.09
N ASP A 88 -6.50 -6.91 -4.17
CA ASP A 88 -5.73 -6.08 -5.11
C ASP A 88 -6.64 -5.02 -5.77
N ALA A 89 -7.88 -5.38 -6.12
CA ALA A 89 -8.86 -4.41 -6.63
C ALA A 89 -9.25 -3.34 -5.59
N TYR A 90 -9.44 -3.77 -4.34
CA TYR A 90 -9.70 -2.85 -3.22
C TYR A 90 -8.51 -1.91 -2.99
N MET A 91 -7.29 -2.43 -2.90
CA MET A 91 -6.07 -1.64 -2.72
C MET A 91 -5.85 -0.68 -3.89
N SER A 92 -6.09 -1.12 -5.13
CA SER A 92 -6.00 -0.25 -6.29
C SER A 92 -6.98 0.93 -6.18
N LYS A 93 -8.18 0.71 -5.64
CA LYS A 93 -9.13 1.79 -5.41
C LYS A 93 -8.65 2.75 -4.32
N VAL A 94 -8.18 2.23 -3.19
CA VAL A 94 -7.65 3.04 -2.07
C VAL A 94 -6.47 3.90 -2.53
N TRP A 95 -5.51 3.33 -3.26
CA TRP A 95 -4.38 4.07 -3.80
C TRP A 95 -4.78 5.14 -4.81
N LEU A 96 -5.79 4.88 -5.66
CA LEU A 96 -6.30 5.90 -6.58
C LEU A 96 -7.01 7.04 -5.84
N GLU A 97 -7.70 6.75 -4.73
CA GLU A 97 -8.30 7.78 -3.87
C GLU A 97 -7.23 8.65 -3.20
N GLU A 98 -6.15 8.04 -2.69
CA GLU A 98 -5.00 8.75 -2.13
C GLU A 98 -4.29 9.62 -3.20
N GLU A 99 -4.00 9.06 -4.38
CA GLU A 99 -3.37 9.78 -5.48
C GLU A 99 -4.24 10.96 -5.93
N ARG A 100 -5.57 10.78 -6.03
CA ARG A 100 -6.50 11.86 -6.33
C ARG A 100 -6.38 12.99 -5.30
N ILE A 101 -6.30 12.67 -4.01
CA ILE A 101 -6.13 13.68 -2.95
C ILE A 101 -4.82 14.46 -3.12
N ILE A 102 -3.72 13.77 -3.40
CA ILE A 102 -2.41 14.40 -3.63
C ILE A 102 -2.48 15.37 -4.81
N VAL A 103 -3.02 14.93 -5.95
CA VAL A 103 -3.14 15.75 -7.16
C VAL A 103 -4.03 16.98 -6.91
N MET A 104 -5.12 16.85 -6.14
CA MET A 104 -5.96 18.00 -5.76
C MET A 104 -5.21 19.02 -4.90
N ARG A 105 -4.37 18.56 -3.96
CA ARG A 105 -3.52 19.46 -3.15
C ARG A 105 -2.51 20.20 -4.02
N GLU A 106 -1.87 19.49 -4.95
CA GLU A 106 -0.90 20.07 -5.89
C GLU A 106 -1.56 21.12 -6.80
N MET A 107 -2.75 20.82 -7.33
CA MET A 107 -3.53 21.78 -8.12
C MET A 107 -3.80 23.06 -7.34
N ARG A 108 -4.29 22.94 -6.11
CA ARG A 108 -4.56 24.10 -5.26
C ARG A 108 -3.30 24.92 -5.04
N GLN A 109 -2.17 24.27 -4.78
CA GLN A 109 -0.89 24.94 -4.57
C GLN A 109 -0.46 25.71 -5.83
N HIS A 110 -0.37 25.04 -6.98
CA HIS A 110 0.02 25.66 -8.25
C HIS A 110 -0.86 26.87 -8.60
N CYS A 111 -2.18 26.70 -8.53
CA CYS A 111 -3.12 27.78 -8.84
C CYS A 111 -2.98 28.96 -7.86
N THR A 112 -2.71 28.69 -6.59
CA THR A 112 -2.52 29.73 -5.58
C THR A 112 -1.22 30.51 -5.80
N GLU A 113 -0.13 29.82 -6.14
CA GLU A 113 1.17 30.43 -6.43
C GLU A 113 1.11 31.33 -7.68
N LEU A 114 0.51 30.84 -8.77
CA LEU A 114 0.34 31.62 -10.00
C LEU A 114 -0.55 32.85 -9.77
N ARG A 115 -1.63 32.70 -9.01
CA ARG A 115 -2.50 33.84 -8.65
C ARG A 115 -1.74 34.88 -7.82
N LYS A 116 -0.91 34.44 -6.88
CA LYS A 116 -0.03 35.32 -6.08
C LYS A 116 1.00 36.03 -6.96
N LEU A 117 1.63 35.32 -7.88
CA LEU A 117 2.60 35.88 -8.81
C LEU A 117 1.96 36.94 -9.71
N ALA A 118 0.80 36.64 -10.30
CA ALA A 118 0.03 37.59 -11.11
C ALA A 118 -0.36 38.83 -10.28
N GLY A 119 -0.82 38.63 -9.04
CA GLY A 119 -1.10 39.72 -8.09
C GLY A 119 0.10 40.61 -7.85
N ASN A 120 1.28 40.03 -7.59
CA ASN A 120 2.53 40.77 -7.39
C ASN A 120 2.91 41.59 -8.63
N ILE A 121 2.80 41.01 -9.83
CA ILE A 121 3.09 41.71 -11.09
C ILE A 121 2.14 42.89 -11.29
N ARG A 122 0.83 42.73 -11.01
CA ARG A 122 -0.15 43.83 -11.07
C ARG A 122 0.16 44.93 -10.08
N THR A 123 0.58 44.59 -8.86
CA THR A 123 1.02 45.57 -7.85
C THR A 123 2.25 46.34 -8.34
N MET A 124 3.29 45.65 -8.80
CA MET A 124 4.50 46.28 -9.36
C MET A 124 4.16 47.20 -10.54
N THR A 125 3.29 46.75 -11.44
CA THR A 125 2.82 47.54 -12.59
C THR A 125 2.10 48.82 -12.14
N SER A 126 1.27 48.72 -11.10
CA SER A 126 0.51 49.85 -10.54
C SER A 126 1.41 50.86 -9.83
N GLU A 127 2.37 50.39 -9.04
CA GLU A 127 3.35 51.23 -8.35
C GLU A 127 4.23 51.99 -9.35
N MET A 128 4.65 51.31 -10.43
CA MET A 128 5.38 51.93 -11.52
C MET A 128 4.57 53.00 -12.23
N SER A 129 3.32 52.69 -12.59
CA SER A 129 2.41 53.63 -13.25
C SER A 129 2.09 54.86 -12.39
N SER A 130 2.14 54.71 -11.06
CA SER A 130 1.90 55.79 -10.09
C SER A 130 3.12 56.69 -9.86
N GLY A 131 4.25 56.44 -10.53
CA GLY A 131 5.47 57.25 -10.40
C GLY A 131 6.22 57.10 -9.08
N ARG A 132 5.74 56.25 -8.15
CA ARG A 132 6.32 56.02 -6.82
C ARG A 132 7.72 55.38 -6.89
N ASN A 133 8.09 54.87 -8.06
CA ASN A 133 9.29 54.05 -8.32
C ASN A 133 10.18 54.67 -9.43
N SER A 134 9.92 55.92 -9.80
CA SER A 134 10.54 56.59 -10.96
C SER A 134 11.94 57.13 -10.66
N GLY A 135 12.86 56.25 -10.23
CA GLY A 135 14.27 56.57 -10.01
C GLY A 135 14.99 57.13 -11.26
N SER A 136 16.31 57.03 -11.34
CA SER A 136 17.14 57.58 -12.45
C SER A 136 16.91 56.95 -13.83
N ILE A 137 15.80 56.25 -14.04
CA ILE A 137 15.47 55.57 -15.29
C ILE A 137 14.90 56.59 -16.28
N SER A 138 15.31 56.48 -17.54
CA SER A 138 14.71 57.27 -18.62
C SER A 138 13.23 56.88 -18.80
N GLU A 139 12.43 57.82 -19.29
CA GLU A 139 11.02 57.60 -19.67
C GLU A 139 10.86 56.39 -20.60
N GLU A 140 11.80 56.19 -21.52
CA GLU A 140 11.81 55.04 -22.42
C GLU A 140 12.11 53.72 -21.68
N GLY A 141 13.02 53.77 -20.70
CA GLY A 141 13.27 52.63 -19.81
C GLY A 141 12.06 52.29 -18.96
N HIS A 142 11.29 53.29 -18.54
CA HIS A 142 10.04 53.10 -17.81
C HIS A 142 8.99 52.39 -18.66
N ARG A 143 8.78 52.85 -19.90
CA ARG A 143 7.88 52.20 -20.86
C ARG A 143 8.30 50.76 -21.17
N GLY A 144 9.58 50.52 -21.41
CA GLY A 144 10.12 49.18 -21.67
C GLY A 144 9.87 48.22 -20.51
N LEU A 145 10.09 48.65 -19.27
CA LEU A 145 9.85 47.82 -18.08
C LEU A 145 8.36 47.55 -17.85
N LEU A 146 7.47 48.53 -18.07
CA LEU A 146 6.02 48.30 -18.06
C LEU A 146 5.60 47.25 -19.10
N CYS A 147 6.13 47.33 -20.32
CA CYS A 147 5.87 46.35 -21.36
C CYS A 147 6.32 44.93 -20.95
N LEU A 148 7.50 44.81 -20.33
CA LEU A 148 7.99 43.52 -19.82
C LEU A 148 7.11 42.97 -18.69
N LEU A 149 6.65 43.81 -17.76
CA LEU A 149 5.74 43.39 -16.70
C LEU A 149 4.39 42.93 -17.25
N GLN A 150 3.84 43.65 -18.24
CA GLN A 150 2.61 43.26 -18.92
C GLN A 150 2.76 41.94 -19.67
N LYS A 151 3.86 41.76 -20.40
CA LYS A 151 4.17 40.48 -21.06
C LYS A 151 4.24 39.35 -20.05
N ARG A 152 4.99 39.54 -18.96
CA ARG A 152 5.12 38.52 -17.91
C ARG A 152 3.78 38.20 -17.25
N LEU A 153 2.90 39.19 -17.09
CA LEU A 153 1.55 38.95 -16.58
C LEU A 153 0.74 38.06 -17.53
N ALA A 154 0.78 38.34 -18.84
CA ALA A 154 0.11 37.54 -19.85
C ALA A 154 0.63 36.09 -19.86
N ASP A 155 1.96 35.90 -19.79
CA ASP A 155 2.57 34.57 -19.74
C ASP A 155 2.08 33.77 -18.52
N VAL A 156 1.98 34.39 -17.33
CA VAL A 156 1.47 33.75 -16.10
C VAL A 156 -0.02 33.44 -16.19
N GLU A 157 -0.81 34.32 -16.81
CA GLU A 157 -2.24 34.09 -17.01
C GLU A 157 -2.50 32.95 -18.00
N GLU A 158 -1.69 32.84 -19.06
CA GLU A 158 -1.73 31.71 -19.99
C GLU A 158 -1.36 30.40 -19.28
N GLU A 159 -0.26 30.40 -18.52
CA GLU A 159 0.19 29.23 -17.75
C GLU A 159 -0.89 28.77 -16.76
N PHE A 160 -1.54 29.70 -16.08
CA PHE A 160 -2.66 29.42 -15.18
C PHE A 160 -3.81 28.70 -15.91
N GLN A 161 -4.18 29.14 -17.12
CA GLN A 161 -5.24 28.49 -17.90
C GLN A 161 -4.85 27.08 -18.33
N VAL A 162 -3.62 26.88 -18.80
CA VAL A 162 -3.09 25.58 -19.22
C VAL A 162 -3.09 24.59 -18.06
N ILE A 163 -2.63 25.02 -16.89
CA ILE A 163 -2.57 24.19 -15.69
C ILE A 163 -3.99 23.84 -15.19
N CYS A 164 -4.91 24.81 -15.14
CA CYS A 164 -6.30 24.54 -14.77
C CYS A 164 -6.97 23.54 -15.71
N SER A 165 -6.72 23.66 -17.02
CA SER A 165 -7.25 22.75 -18.03
C SER A 165 -6.68 21.33 -17.86
N SER A 166 -5.37 21.21 -17.64
CA SER A 166 -4.69 19.93 -17.43
C SER A 166 -5.22 19.20 -16.20
N TYR A 167 -5.39 19.91 -15.09
CA TYR A 167 -5.97 19.32 -13.87
C TYR A 167 -7.45 18.95 -14.04
N SER A 168 -8.23 19.77 -14.73
CA SER A 168 -9.64 19.47 -15.03
C SER A 168 -9.78 18.21 -15.90
N GLN A 169 -8.82 17.97 -16.81
CA GLN A 169 -8.78 16.76 -17.61
C GLN A 169 -8.46 15.52 -16.76
N ALA A 170 -7.55 15.64 -15.79
CA ALA A 170 -7.12 14.52 -14.94
C ALA A 170 -8.12 14.18 -13.82
N LEU A 171 -8.69 15.19 -13.16
CA LEU A 171 -9.53 15.04 -11.96
C LEU A 171 -11.04 15.08 -12.27
N GLY A 172 -11.41 15.50 -13.48
CA GLY A 172 -12.79 15.70 -13.93
C GLY A 172 -13.30 17.14 -13.74
N PRO A 173 -14.50 17.46 -14.26
CA PRO A 173 -15.04 18.82 -14.31
C PRO A 173 -15.26 19.46 -12.93
N ASN A 174 -15.39 18.67 -11.86
CA ASN A 174 -15.56 19.16 -10.49
C ASN A 174 -14.26 19.69 -9.86
N ALA A 175 -13.10 19.49 -10.50
CA ALA A 175 -11.82 19.95 -9.97
C ALA A 175 -11.71 21.48 -9.94
N ALA A 176 -12.32 22.17 -10.93
CA ALA A 176 -12.33 23.63 -10.98
C ALA A 176 -13.12 24.26 -9.81
N SER A 177 -14.13 23.58 -9.29
CA SER A 177 -14.93 24.04 -8.14
C SER A 177 -14.12 24.11 -6.84
N LEU A 178 -13.03 23.34 -6.72
CA LEU A 178 -12.14 23.34 -5.55
C LEU A 178 -11.20 24.56 -5.50
N LEU A 179 -11.20 25.38 -6.56
CA LEU A 179 -10.46 26.64 -6.62
C LEU A 179 -11.29 27.85 -6.16
N GLU A 180 -12.62 27.69 -6.03
CA GLU A 180 -13.49 28.68 -5.40
C GLU A 180 -13.49 28.48 -3.88
N ASP A 181 -13.35 29.59 -3.16
CA ASP A 181 -13.00 29.68 -1.75
C ASP A 181 -13.98 28.94 -0.81
N GLY A 182 -13.49 27.89 -0.14
CA GLY A 182 -14.18 27.17 0.93
C GLY A 182 -13.37 25.97 1.42
N PRO A 183 -13.25 25.72 2.75
CA PRO A 183 -12.58 24.54 3.28
C PRO A 183 -13.51 23.35 3.11
N GLU A 184 -13.59 22.81 1.89
CA GLU A 184 -14.17 21.49 1.73
C GLU A 184 -13.12 20.50 2.22
N GLU A 185 -13.37 19.97 3.42
CA GLU A 185 -12.56 18.97 4.11
C GLU A 185 -12.18 17.89 3.10
N ILE A 186 -10.91 17.91 2.71
CA ILE A 186 -10.31 16.76 2.05
C ILE A 186 -10.54 15.61 3.03
N PRO A 187 -11.23 14.52 2.64
CA PRO A 187 -11.49 13.42 3.54
C PRO A 187 -10.17 13.02 4.21
N GLU A 188 -10.11 13.16 5.54
CA GLU A 188 -8.98 12.66 6.32
C GLU A 188 -8.90 11.15 6.13
N ASP A 189 -7.66 10.65 6.12
CA ASP A 189 -7.31 9.26 5.88
C ASP A 189 -8.31 8.31 6.55
N HIS A 190 -8.89 7.42 5.74
CA HIS A 190 -9.82 6.42 6.21
C HIS A 190 -9.25 5.70 7.44
N GLU A 191 -9.98 5.84 8.54
CA GLU A 191 -9.81 5.17 9.82
C GLU A 191 -9.28 3.75 9.61
N GLU A 192 -8.08 3.47 10.14
CA GLU A 192 -7.43 2.15 10.13
C GLU A 192 -8.46 1.10 10.57
N LEU A 193 -9.00 0.35 9.61
CA LEU A 193 -9.97 -0.71 9.89
C LEU A 193 -9.26 -1.79 10.70
N TYR A 194 -9.42 -1.71 12.02
CA TYR A 194 -8.96 -2.68 12.99
C TYR A 194 -9.58 -4.04 12.62
N TYR A 195 -8.79 -4.90 12.00
CA TYR A 195 -9.22 -6.25 11.68
C TYR A 195 -9.26 -7.03 12.99
N GLU A 196 -10.44 -7.11 13.62
CA GLU A 196 -10.70 -8.02 14.73
C GLU A 196 -10.55 -9.46 14.21
N SER A 197 -9.34 -9.99 14.36
CA SER A 197 -9.06 -11.41 14.25
C SER A 197 -9.75 -12.10 15.43
N SER A 198 -10.96 -12.60 15.20
CA SER A 198 -11.63 -13.55 16.10
C SER A 198 -10.82 -14.85 16.11
N ASP A 199 -9.94 -14.98 17.10
CA ASP A 199 -9.20 -16.21 17.41
C ASP A 199 -9.42 -16.50 18.91
N ASP A 200 -10.68 -16.75 19.26
CA ASP A 200 -11.03 -17.43 20.52
C ASP A 200 -10.79 -18.92 20.30
N SER A 201 -9.57 -19.37 20.58
CA SER A 201 -9.28 -20.78 20.83
C SER A 201 -8.68 -20.91 22.22
N GLU A 202 -9.58 -21.16 23.17
CA GLU A 202 -9.30 -21.57 24.54
C GLU A 202 -8.38 -22.81 24.53
N PHE A 203 -7.13 -22.61 24.94
CA PHE A 203 -6.14 -23.68 25.04
C PHE A 203 -6.18 -24.24 26.46
N GLU A 204 -6.81 -25.41 26.64
CA GLU A 204 -6.74 -26.14 27.91
C GLU A 204 -5.30 -26.61 28.18
N GLU A 205 -4.76 -26.14 29.29
CA GLU A 205 -3.46 -26.53 29.83
C GLU A 205 -3.62 -27.89 30.54
N MET A 206 -3.31 -28.98 29.84
CA MET A 206 -3.31 -30.31 30.44
C MET A 206 -2.04 -30.47 31.31
N GLU A 207 -2.17 -30.19 32.61
CA GLU A 207 -1.15 -30.54 33.61
C GLU A 207 -0.95 -32.05 33.65
N ILE A 208 0.24 -32.51 33.26
CA ILE A 208 0.68 -33.88 33.51
C ILE A 208 1.24 -33.92 34.93
N SER A 209 0.40 -34.38 35.86
CA SER A 209 0.81 -34.76 37.20
C SER A 209 1.69 -36.03 37.12
N GLY A 210 2.95 -35.88 37.50
CA GLY A 210 3.86 -37.01 37.70
C GLY A 210 3.52 -37.73 39.00
N SER A 211 3.31 -39.05 38.90
CA SER A 211 3.48 -40.00 40.01
C SER A 211 4.82 -40.68 39.89
#